data_AF-A9FJL5-F1
#
_entry.id   AF-A9FJL5-F1
#
_cell.length_a   1.000
_cell.length_b   1.000
_cell.length_c   1.000
_cell.angle_alpha   90.00
_cell.angle_beta   90.00
_cell.angle_gamma   90.00
#
_symmetry.space_group_name_H-M   'P 1'
#
loop_
_entity.id
_entity.type
_entity.pdbx_description
1 polymer ?
#
loop_
_entity_poly.entity_id
_entity_poly.type
_entity_poly.pdbx_seq_one_letter_code
_entity_poly.pdbx_strand_id
1 'polypeptide(L)'
;MAQAPGAPGAAGAAGASSTAGAAGGVKADEAAKPEPPPKSAFAPVAQIPEEVELRLHPVEGALLVSTSNLTMLEGEQEAVAAAVGVLKEGKIEFPKRLHLPGWWVSVIGVHGRYPDQLDLIATGTTGRTGVAEHYALGAKGWVQRVSEAGQWFTGVASMGSSLVGLVGPTMIGPSRFVTLRGPRVGLTITPAPRKGECRGFDFEGASRYSETEVRPEAFGATRDGTALSYGLNCKGESALEVWKPGEKRSTIVPIPAPSDEQSADDVRTLILPGPGDGEAWIVDGGVLRYQGGEVKKIDPPAKGARVLTASAAPDGTLWALTDGALFARKGDAWEQAPLPDGVKARDVAVGSDGAVWVAAGGAILKHGGASEAAGAAPGTIQLQKGPPPKPKENRTLPRPGGPTCPQNLVVLYTFSKTAPDDYDFPLTRKALKGRTEFSPARFVVTRDMGQRFFAAFVPTWDLAKKLEERIKTDVQGSTPQIVCATPEVVRELKLDLKTGEVAKQGG
;
A
#
# COMPACT_ATOMS: atom_id res chain seq x y z
N MET A 1 -63.03 -9.29 -16.84
CA MET A 1 -63.88 -9.72 -15.71
C MET A 1 -63.22 -10.91 -15.06
N ALA A 2 -62.49 -10.70 -13.96
CA ALA A 2 -61.97 -11.77 -13.12
C ALA A 2 -61.93 -11.24 -11.69
N GLN A 3 -62.71 -11.87 -10.82
CA GLN A 3 -62.90 -11.49 -9.42
C GLN A 3 -61.68 -11.87 -8.58
N ALA A 4 -61.30 -10.95 -7.69
CA ALA A 4 -60.43 -11.17 -6.54
C ALA A 4 -61.29 -11.52 -5.29
N PRO A 5 -60.76 -11.51 -4.05
CA PRO A 5 -60.11 -12.63 -3.38
C PRO A 5 -60.81 -12.99 -2.05
N GLY A 6 -60.42 -14.12 -1.43
CA GLY A 6 -60.90 -14.52 -0.11
C GLY A 6 -59.78 -14.95 0.84
N ALA A 7 -59.50 -14.11 1.83
CA ALA A 7 -59.00 -14.48 3.17
C ALA A 7 -60.11 -14.05 4.16
N PRO A 8 -60.33 -14.70 5.32
CA PRO A 8 -59.40 -14.57 6.46
C PRO A 8 -59.38 -15.76 7.44
N GLY A 9 -58.40 -15.79 8.36
CA GLY A 9 -58.41 -16.68 9.53
C GLY A 9 -57.46 -16.19 10.61
N ALA A 10 -58.00 -15.94 11.81
CA ALA A 10 -57.41 -15.15 12.88
C ALA A 10 -56.93 -15.97 14.09
N ALA A 11 -56.06 -15.33 14.88
CA ALA A 11 -55.98 -15.31 16.35
C ALA A 11 -55.74 -16.59 17.18
N GLY A 12 -54.66 -16.54 17.97
CA GLY A 12 -54.49 -17.23 19.27
C GLY A 12 -53.30 -16.58 19.99
N ALA A 13 -53.49 -15.63 20.89
CA ALA A 13 -53.91 -15.73 22.31
C ALA A 13 -52.77 -16.13 23.27
N ALA A 14 -52.35 -15.11 24.01
CA ALA A 14 -51.69 -15.01 25.31
C ALA A 14 -51.44 -16.30 26.14
N GLY A 15 -50.22 -16.39 26.65
CA GLY A 15 -49.85 -17.20 27.81
C GLY A 15 -48.73 -16.51 28.59
N ALA A 16 -49.09 -15.55 29.44
CA ALA A 16 -48.19 -14.96 30.42
C ALA A 16 -48.12 -15.89 31.65
N SER A 17 -46.93 -16.41 31.96
CA SER A 17 -46.64 -17.11 33.21
C SER A 17 -45.65 -16.27 34.01
N SER A 18 -46.16 -15.54 35.00
CA SER A 18 -45.36 -14.83 36.00
C SER A 18 -45.08 -15.76 37.17
N THR A 19 -43.90 -16.38 37.18
CA THR A 19 -43.35 -17.05 38.36
C THR A 19 -42.48 -16.06 39.13
N ALA A 20 -42.97 -15.63 40.29
CA ALA A 20 -42.22 -14.86 41.27
C ALA A 20 -41.19 -15.79 41.94
N GLY A 21 -39.97 -15.80 41.42
CA GLY A 21 -38.81 -16.48 41.99
C GLY A 21 -38.12 -15.62 43.06
N ALA A 22 -37.84 -16.23 44.19
CA ALA A 22 -37.25 -15.64 45.38
C ALA A 22 -35.93 -14.89 45.12
N ALA A 23 -35.76 -13.75 45.79
CA ALA A 23 -34.53 -13.00 45.90
C ALA A 23 -33.47 -13.81 46.68
N GLY A 24 -32.78 -14.71 45.99
CA GLY A 24 -31.52 -15.29 46.44
C GLY A 24 -30.40 -14.28 46.21
N GLY A 25 -29.66 -13.93 47.27
CA GLY A 25 -28.51 -13.04 47.18
C GLY A 25 -27.50 -13.55 46.15
N VAL A 26 -27.39 -12.86 45.02
CA VAL A 26 -26.33 -13.04 44.03
C VAL A 26 -25.03 -12.66 44.73
N LYS A 27 -24.24 -13.65 45.15
CA LYS A 27 -22.83 -13.44 45.47
C LYS A 27 -22.23 -12.78 44.24
N ALA A 28 -21.59 -11.62 44.42
CA ALA A 28 -20.83 -10.99 43.36
C ALA A 28 -19.83 -12.03 42.86
N ASP A 29 -20.13 -12.63 41.71
CA ASP A 29 -19.24 -13.58 41.04
C ASP A 29 -17.93 -12.85 40.81
N GLU A 30 -16.90 -13.33 41.49
CA GLU A 30 -15.52 -12.90 41.35
C GLU A 30 -15.19 -12.94 39.86
N ALA A 31 -15.08 -11.75 39.25
CA ALA A 31 -14.91 -11.61 37.81
C ALA A 31 -13.79 -12.54 37.36
N ALA A 32 -14.15 -13.57 36.59
CA ALA A 32 -13.20 -14.59 36.16
C ALA A 32 -11.99 -13.88 35.54
N LYS A 33 -10.81 -14.16 36.11
CA LYS A 33 -9.54 -13.59 35.64
C LYS A 33 -9.47 -13.83 34.14
N PRO A 34 -9.29 -12.80 33.30
CA PRO A 34 -9.27 -12.96 31.85
C PRO A 34 -8.22 -14.01 31.48
N GLU A 35 -8.60 -14.97 30.65
CA GLU A 35 -7.66 -15.97 30.13
C GLU A 35 -6.48 -15.25 29.48
N PRO A 36 -5.24 -15.74 29.69
CA PRO A 36 -4.07 -15.14 29.05
C PRO A 36 -4.24 -15.20 27.52
N PRO A 37 -3.78 -14.16 26.79
CA PRO A 37 -3.90 -14.15 25.34
C PRO A 37 -3.22 -15.39 24.72
N PRO A 38 -3.77 -15.94 23.63
CA PRO A 38 -3.19 -17.10 22.97
C PRO A 38 -1.77 -16.79 22.50
N LYS A 39 -0.83 -17.72 22.75
CA LYS A 39 0.55 -17.57 22.30
C LYS A 39 0.61 -17.55 20.77
N SER A 40 1.40 -16.63 20.21
CA SER A 40 1.63 -16.58 18.77
C SER A 40 2.27 -17.88 18.25
N ALA A 41 1.76 -18.38 17.14
CA ALA A 41 2.34 -19.53 16.43
C ALA A 41 3.45 -19.11 15.44
N PHE A 42 3.74 -17.82 15.33
CA PHE A 42 4.76 -17.25 14.46
C PHE A 42 6.08 -17.09 15.20
N ALA A 43 7.15 -17.65 14.63
CA ALA A 43 8.50 -17.50 15.16
C ALA A 43 9.24 -16.41 14.37
N PRO A 44 9.97 -15.49 15.02
CA PRO A 44 10.85 -14.58 14.32
C PRO A 44 12.01 -15.36 13.71
N VAL A 45 12.32 -15.04 12.45
CA VAL A 45 13.37 -15.71 11.68
C VAL A 45 14.44 -14.74 11.17
N ALA A 46 14.14 -13.46 10.98
CA ALA A 46 15.15 -12.44 10.68
C ALA A 46 14.75 -11.05 11.16
N GLN A 47 15.74 -10.20 11.44
CA GLN A 47 15.53 -8.77 11.67
C GLN A 47 15.37 -8.03 10.33
N ILE A 48 14.43 -7.10 10.28
CA ILE A 48 14.24 -6.12 9.21
C ILE A 48 14.89 -4.79 9.67
N PRO A 49 15.74 -4.15 8.84
CA PRO A 49 16.25 -2.82 9.15
C PRO A 49 15.11 -1.79 9.28
N GLU A 50 15.22 -0.86 10.24
CA GLU A 50 14.12 0.07 10.58
C GLU A 50 13.67 0.94 9.40
N GLU A 51 14.62 1.30 8.53
CA GLU A 51 14.45 2.23 7.41
C GLU A 51 13.86 1.55 6.17
N VAL A 52 13.74 0.22 6.18
CA VAL A 52 13.42 -0.55 4.98
C VAL A 52 11.99 -1.04 5.02
N GLU A 53 11.18 -0.51 4.10
CA GLU A 53 9.90 -1.11 3.76
C GLU A 53 10.13 -2.25 2.77
N LEU A 54 9.69 -3.45 3.15
CA LEU A 54 9.92 -4.68 2.41
C LEU A 54 8.61 -5.27 1.89
N ARG A 55 8.71 -5.97 0.76
CA ARG A 55 7.71 -6.92 0.28
C ARG A 55 8.29 -8.33 0.27
N LEU A 56 7.47 -9.31 0.58
CA LEU A 56 7.84 -10.71 0.70
C LEU A 56 7.49 -11.45 -0.60
N HIS A 57 8.46 -12.19 -1.14
CA HIS A 57 8.32 -12.97 -2.38
C HIS A 57 8.84 -14.39 -2.15
N PRO A 58 8.03 -15.30 -1.59
CA PRO A 58 8.42 -16.69 -1.44
C PRO A 58 8.51 -17.35 -2.82
N VAL A 59 9.64 -17.98 -3.09
CA VAL A 59 9.92 -18.72 -4.33
C VAL A 59 10.39 -20.12 -3.97
N GLU A 60 10.50 -21.01 -4.95
CA GLU A 60 11.04 -22.34 -4.67
C GLU A 60 12.49 -22.21 -4.17
N GLY A 61 12.74 -22.73 -2.96
CA GLY A 61 14.06 -22.78 -2.34
C GLY A 61 14.47 -21.54 -1.53
N ALA A 62 13.70 -20.44 -1.52
CA ALA A 62 14.04 -19.25 -0.73
C ALA A 62 12.85 -18.33 -0.43
N LEU A 63 13.00 -17.50 0.61
CA LEU A 63 12.24 -16.26 0.74
C LEU A 63 13.09 -15.12 0.20
N LEU A 64 12.57 -14.44 -0.83
CA LEU A 64 13.14 -13.19 -1.30
C LEU A 64 12.38 -12.02 -0.70
N VAL A 65 13.05 -10.89 -0.55
CA VAL A 65 12.44 -9.64 -0.09
C VAL A 65 12.84 -8.49 -1.00
N SER A 66 11.91 -7.60 -1.34
CA SER A 66 12.22 -6.42 -2.16
C SER A 66 12.00 -5.14 -1.38
N THR A 67 12.87 -4.15 -1.53
CA THR A 67 12.63 -2.81 -1.00
C THR A 67 11.64 -2.04 -1.87
N SER A 68 10.75 -1.24 -1.27
CA SER A 68 9.82 -0.36 -2.01
C SER A 68 10.38 1.04 -2.26
N ASN A 69 11.39 1.46 -1.51
CA ASN A 69 11.96 2.79 -1.53
C ASN A 69 13.48 2.76 -1.80
N LEU A 70 13.99 3.92 -2.24
CA LEU A 70 15.42 4.20 -2.30
C LEU A 70 16.05 3.88 -0.94
N THR A 71 16.96 2.92 -0.94
CA THR A 71 17.60 2.44 0.29
C THR A 71 19.12 2.58 0.15
N MET A 72 19.76 3.12 1.19
CA MET A 72 21.22 3.06 1.32
C MET A 72 21.57 1.68 1.89
N LEU A 73 22.15 0.81 1.07
CA LEU A 73 22.64 -0.48 1.54
C LEU A 73 24.00 -0.29 2.21
N GLU A 74 24.25 -1.03 3.29
CA GLU A 74 25.52 -0.98 4.02
C GLU A 74 26.69 -1.27 3.08
N GLY A 75 27.67 -0.37 3.05
CA GLY A 75 28.86 -0.48 2.20
C GLY A 75 28.70 0.01 0.76
N GLU A 76 27.52 0.46 0.33
CA GLU A 76 27.33 1.11 -0.97
C GLU A 76 27.40 2.64 -0.82
N GLN A 77 28.11 3.30 -1.74
CA GLN A 77 28.22 4.77 -1.76
C GLN A 77 26.98 5.45 -2.37
N GLU A 78 26.21 4.71 -3.17
CA GLU A 78 25.05 5.22 -3.89
C GLU A 78 23.77 4.52 -3.41
N ALA A 79 22.69 5.28 -3.32
CA ALA A 79 21.38 4.74 -2.99
C ALA A 79 20.92 3.79 -4.10
N VAL A 80 20.47 2.59 -3.73
CA VAL A 80 19.88 1.64 -4.69
C VAL A 80 18.37 1.89 -4.74
N ALA A 81 17.84 2.06 -5.95
CA ALA A 81 16.41 2.38 -6.15
C ALA A 81 15.48 1.31 -5.62
N ALA A 82 15.80 0.05 -5.93
CA ALA A 82 15.17 -1.14 -5.39
C ALA A 82 16.19 -2.28 -5.36
N ALA A 83 16.22 -3.03 -4.27
CA ALA A 83 17.07 -4.20 -4.12
C ALA A 83 16.24 -5.42 -3.77
N VAL A 84 16.64 -6.58 -4.30
CA VAL A 84 16.10 -7.87 -3.87
C VAL A 84 17.11 -8.54 -2.94
N GLY A 85 16.69 -8.77 -1.71
CA GLY A 85 17.42 -9.54 -0.72
C GLY A 85 16.94 -10.99 -0.66
N VAL A 86 17.76 -11.85 -0.07
CA VAL A 86 17.49 -13.26 0.18
C VAL A 86 17.57 -13.49 1.68
N LEU A 87 16.55 -14.15 2.25
CA LEU A 87 16.63 -14.61 3.63
C LEU A 87 17.55 -15.83 3.71
N LYS A 88 18.68 -15.70 4.41
CA LYS A 88 19.66 -16.76 4.62
C LYS A 88 20.15 -16.74 6.06
N GLU A 89 20.07 -17.88 6.76
CA GLU A 89 20.59 -18.06 8.13
C GLU A 89 20.12 -16.96 9.11
N GLY A 90 18.86 -16.55 8.96
CA GLY A 90 18.21 -15.53 9.77
C GLY A 90 18.66 -14.08 9.52
N LYS A 91 19.33 -13.84 8.40
CA LYS A 91 19.69 -12.50 7.90
C LYS A 91 19.12 -12.27 6.51
N ILE A 92 18.83 -11.01 6.21
CA ILE A 92 18.46 -10.59 4.86
C ILE A 92 19.75 -10.12 4.18
N GLU A 93 20.24 -10.90 3.23
CA GLU A 93 21.41 -10.54 2.43
C GLU A 93 20.96 -9.87 1.13
N PHE A 94 21.52 -8.72 0.77
CA PHE A 94 21.27 -8.03 -0.50
C PHE A 94 22.47 -8.18 -1.45
N PRO A 95 22.70 -9.37 -2.03
CA PRO A 95 23.86 -9.60 -2.89
C PRO A 95 23.79 -8.69 -4.11
N LYS A 96 24.94 -8.12 -4.52
CA LYS A 96 25.02 -7.17 -5.66
C LYS A 96 24.38 -7.70 -6.94
N ARG A 97 24.43 -9.02 -7.18
CA ARG A 97 23.81 -9.66 -8.34
C ARG A 97 22.27 -9.52 -8.40
N LEU A 98 21.63 -9.20 -7.26
CA LEU A 98 20.18 -9.03 -7.15
C LEU A 98 19.76 -7.55 -7.04
N HIS A 99 20.70 -6.62 -7.16
CA HIS A 99 20.38 -5.18 -7.24
C HIS A 99 19.72 -4.89 -8.59
N LEU A 100 18.60 -4.17 -8.57
CA LEU A 100 17.91 -3.81 -9.80
C LEU A 100 18.58 -2.61 -10.45
N PRO A 101 18.81 -2.63 -11.78
CA PRO A 101 19.18 -1.43 -12.50
C PRO A 101 17.98 -0.47 -12.57
N GLY A 102 18.25 0.82 -12.68
CA GLY A 102 17.21 1.85 -12.90
C GLY A 102 16.81 2.62 -11.66
N TRP A 103 15.93 3.61 -11.86
CA TRP A 103 15.46 4.54 -10.82
C TRP A 103 13.96 4.35 -10.62
N TRP A 104 13.51 4.27 -9.36
CA TRP A 104 12.11 4.20 -8.94
C TRP A 104 11.30 3.06 -9.56
N VAL A 105 11.75 1.82 -9.32
CA VAL A 105 11.00 0.60 -9.68
C VAL A 105 10.40 -0.04 -8.42
N SER A 106 9.20 -0.57 -8.55
CA SER A 106 8.48 -1.34 -7.54
C SER A 106 8.33 -2.76 -8.02
N VAL A 107 8.83 -3.72 -7.23
CA VAL A 107 8.70 -5.15 -7.54
C VAL A 107 7.25 -5.57 -7.29
N ILE A 108 6.60 -6.07 -8.34
CA ILE A 108 5.23 -6.59 -8.28
C ILE A 108 5.25 -8.07 -7.92
N GLY A 109 6.23 -8.83 -8.42
CA GLY A 109 6.36 -10.25 -8.11
C GLY A 109 7.72 -10.81 -8.52
N VAL A 110 8.11 -11.87 -7.83
CA VAL A 110 9.25 -12.70 -8.20
C VAL A 110 8.78 -14.15 -8.29
N HIS A 111 9.12 -14.83 -9.39
CA HIS A 111 8.63 -16.18 -9.68
C HIS A 111 9.76 -17.12 -10.08
N GLY A 112 9.60 -18.41 -9.76
CA GLY A 112 10.52 -19.47 -10.15
C GLY A 112 11.28 -20.08 -8.99
N ARG A 113 12.55 -20.42 -9.22
CA ARG A 113 13.41 -21.15 -8.27
C ARG A 113 14.73 -20.42 -8.04
N TYR A 114 15.05 -20.18 -6.78
CA TYR A 114 16.35 -19.63 -6.38
C TYR A 114 17.40 -20.76 -6.29
N PRO A 115 18.67 -20.54 -6.72
CA PRO A 115 19.27 -19.28 -7.16
C PRO A 115 19.25 -18.99 -8.66
N ASP A 116 18.82 -19.91 -9.51
CA ASP A 116 19.20 -19.88 -10.94
C ASP A 116 18.05 -19.60 -11.92
N GLN A 117 16.79 -19.69 -11.49
CA GLN A 117 15.64 -19.60 -12.38
C GLN A 117 14.59 -18.64 -11.83
N LEU A 118 14.98 -17.37 -11.68
CA LEU A 118 14.08 -16.32 -11.23
C LEU A 118 13.67 -15.38 -12.35
N ASP A 119 12.38 -15.08 -12.38
CA ASP A 119 11.78 -14.01 -13.16
C ASP A 119 11.29 -12.94 -12.18
N LEU A 120 11.73 -11.70 -12.37
CA LEU A 120 11.30 -10.54 -11.61
C LEU A 120 10.48 -9.62 -12.49
N ILE A 121 9.31 -9.24 -11.98
CA ILE A 121 8.39 -8.33 -12.65
C ILE A 121 8.31 -7.07 -11.80
N ALA A 122 8.58 -5.95 -12.43
CA ALA A 122 8.59 -4.65 -11.79
C ALA A 122 7.80 -3.63 -12.63
N THR A 123 7.27 -2.64 -11.92
CA THR A 123 6.71 -1.45 -12.54
C THR A 123 7.38 -0.23 -11.95
N GLY A 124 7.73 0.76 -12.76
CA GLY A 124 8.44 1.94 -12.30
C GLY A 124 8.02 3.19 -13.04
N THR A 125 8.82 4.25 -12.91
CA THR A 125 8.63 5.46 -13.71
C THR A 125 9.97 6.01 -14.15
N THR A 126 10.01 6.53 -15.37
CA THR A 126 11.16 7.28 -15.90
C THR A 126 11.17 8.73 -15.41
N GLY A 127 10.28 9.09 -14.48
CA GLY A 127 9.99 10.47 -14.07
C GLY A 127 9.05 11.21 -15.02
N ARG A 128 8.79 10.67 -16.22
CA ARG A 128 7.83 11.22 -17.20
C ARG A 128 6.67 10.28 -17.50
N THR A 129 6.95 8.98 -17.52
CA THR A 129 5.97 7.96 -17.83
C THR A 129 6.31 6.67 -17.11
N GLY A 130 5.31 5.81 -16.95
CA GLY A 130 5.48 4.50 -16.36
C GLY A 130 6.36 3.59 -17.20
N VAL A 131 6.96 2.58 -16.57
CA VAL A 131 7.68 1.52 -17.27
C VAL A 131 7.29 0.16 -16.70
N ALA A 132 6.95 -0.77 -17.58
CA ALA A 132 6.74 -2.18 -17.25
C ALA A 132 8.04 -2.94 -17.57
N GLU A 133 8.61 -3.60 -16.56
CA GLU A 133 9.91 -4.26 -16.69
C GLU A 133 9.85 -5.73 -16.27
N HIS A 134 10.49 -6.58 -17.06
CA HIS A 134 10.70 -7.99 -16.74
C HIS A 134 12.19 -8.30 -16.81
N TYR A 135 12.69 -8.91 -15.76
CA TYR A 135 14.07 -9.34 -15.63
C TYR A 135 14.11 -10.86 -15.42
N ALA A 136 15.08 -11.52 -16.03
CA ALA A 136 15.43 -12.89 -15.72
C ALA A 136 16.79 -12.92 -15.01
N LEU A 137 16.93 -13.70 -13.94
CA LEU A 137 18.21 -13.82 -13.24
C LEU A 137 19.19 -14.65 -14.07
N GLY A 138 20.33 -14.06 -14.41
CA GLY A 138 21.46 -14.77 -15.03
C GLY A 138 22.63 -14.92 -14.06
N ALA A 139 23.72 -15.55 -14.52
CA ALA A 139 24.90 -15.83 -13.69
C ALA A 139 25.55 -14.58 -13.07
N LYS A 140 25.47 -13.42 -13.75
CA LYS A 140 26.03 -12.13 -13.30
C LYS A 140 25.01 -11.21 -12.62
N GLY A 141 23.74 -11.62 -12.56
CA GLY A 141 22.65 -10.80 -12.03
C GLY A 141 21.48 -10.65 -13.01
N TRP A 142 20.61 -9.68 -12.76
CA TRP A 142 19.40 -9.45 -13.55
C TRP A 142 19.71 -9.10 -15.01
N VAL A 143 19.06 -9.80 -15.93
CA VAL A 143 19.06 -9.51 -17.36
C VAL A 143 17.67 -9.02 -17.76
N GLN A 144 17.56 -7.75 -18.15
CA GLN A 144 16.30 -7.18 -18.61
C GLN A 144 15.85 -7.87 -19.90
N ARG A 145 14.62 -8.40 -19.90
CA ARG A 145 13.99 -9.09 -21.03
C ARG A 145 12.95 -8.22 -21.71
N VAL A 146 12.20 -7.44 -20.92
CA VAL A 146 11.18 -6.51 -21.40
C VAL A 146 11.33 -5.19 -20.67
N SER A 147 11.17 -4.08 -21.41
CA SER A 147 11.15 -2.72 -20.90
C SER A 147 10.20 -1.88 -21.76
N GLU A 148 9.01 -1.62 -21.25
CA GLU A 148 7.95 -0.93 -22.00
C GLU A 148 7.60 0.40 -21.35
N ALA A 149 8.18 1.48 -21.88
CA ALA A 149 7.82 2.83 -21.46
C ALA A 149 6.37 3.15 -21.87
N GLY A 150 5.64 3.86 -21.01
CA GLY A 150 4.22 4.16 -21.18
C GLY A 150 3.28 3.08 -20.66
N GLN A 151 3.80 2.02 -20.05
CA GLN A 151 3.03 0.88 -19.57
C GLN A 151 3.40 0.55 -18.12
N TRP A 152 2.50 -0.16 -17.43
CA TRP A 152 2.70 -0.77 -16.12
C TRP A 152 2.17 -2.19 -16.11
N PHE A 153 2.83 -3.10 -15.41
CA PHE A 153 2.23 -4.40 -15.13
C PHE A 153 1.11 -4.22 -14.10
N THR A 154 -0.08 -4.74 -14.41
CA THR A 154 -1.22 -4.79 -13.48
C THR A 154 -1.24 -6.10 -12.69
N GLY A 155 -0.45 -7.09 -13.09
CA GLY A 155 -0.28 -8.34 -12.36
C GLY A 155 0.35 -9.42 -13.21
N VAL A 156 0.52 -10.60 -12.61
CA VAL A 156 1.17 -11.77 -13.22
C VAL A 156 0.38 -13.02 -12.87
N ALA A 157 0.23 -13.91 -13.84
CA ALA A 157 -0.47 -15.17 -13.69
C ALA A 157 0.38 -16.34 -14.18
N SER A 158 0.28 -17.48 -13.50
CA SER A 158 0.74 -18.76 -14.04
C SER A 158 -0.42 -19.41 -14.79
N MET A 159 -0.20 -19.72 -16.06
CA MET A 159 -1.19 -20.33 -16.96
C MET A 159 -0.60 -21.60 -17.56
N GLY A 160 -0.85 -22.74 -16.94
CA GLY A 160 -0.15 -23.98 -17.26
C GLY A 160 1.35 -23.83 -17.01
N SER A 161 2.17 -24.02 -18.05
CA SER A 161 3.63 -23.85 -17.97
C SER A 161 4.11 -22.42 -18.29
N SER A 162 3.19 -21.51 -18.60
CA SER A 162 3.52 -20.14 -18.98
C SER A 162 3.38 -19.18 -17.80
N LEU A 163 4.31 -18.23 -17.71
CA LEU A 163 4.16 -17.04 -16.87
C LEU A 163 3.72 -15.89 -17.77
N VAL A 164 2.59 -15.28 -17.45
CA VAL A 164 1.97 -14.23 -18.27
C VAL A 164 1.78 -12.99 -17.42
N GLY A 165 2.24 -11.85 -17.91
CA GLY A 165 1.89 -10.55 -17.35
C GLY A 165 0.80 -9.88 -18.19
N LEU A 166 -0.02 -9.06 -17.53
CA LEU A 166 -0.89 -8.09 -18.21
C LEU A 166 -0.26 -6.71 -18.02
N VAL A 167 0.04 -6.04 -19.13
CA VAL A 167 0.44 -4.63 -19.09
C VAL A 167 -0.77 -3.77 -19.41
N GLY A 168 -0.91 -2.66 -18.69
CA GLY A 168 -1.87 -1.59 -18.95
C GLY A 168 -1.16 -0.26 -19.20
N PRO A 169 -1.79 0.68 -19.92
CA PRO A 169 -1.19 1.97 -20.21
C PRO A 169 -1.07 2.84 -18.95
N THR A 170 0.04 3.57 -18.81
CA THR A 170 0.14 4.63 -17.78
C THR A 170 -0.69 5.85 -18.14
N MET A 171 -0.78 6.18 -19.43
CA MET A 171 -1.57 7.30 -19.93
C MET A 171 -2.43 6.90 -21.13
N ILE A 172 -1.79 6.43 -22.21
CA ILE A 172 -2.46 6.13 -23.48
C ILE A 172 -1.90 4.81 -24.03
N GLY A 173 -2.79 3.96 -24.55
CA GLY A 173 -2.43 2.74 -25.28
C GLY A 173 -3.31 1.54 -24.89
N PRO A 174 -3.29 0.45 -25.69
CA PRO A 174 -3.99 -0.76 -25.32
C PRO A 174 -3.27 -1.50 -24.19
N SER A 175 -4.07 -2.07 -23.29
CA SER A 175 -3.59 -3.16 -22.45
C SER A 175 -3.27 -4.38 -23.32
N ARG A 176 -2.31 -5.21 -22.92
CA ARG A 176 -2.00 -6.47 -23.63
C ARG A 176 -1.31 -7.50 -22.76
N PHE A 177 -1.40 -8.75 -23.18
CA PHE A 177 -0.68 -9.84 -22.56
C PHE A 177 0.77 -9.92 -23.03
N VAL A 178 1.67 -10.21 -22.09
CA VAL A 178 3.08 -10.49 -22.34
C VAL A 178 3.40 -11.87 -21.77
N THR A 179 3.78 -12.81 -22.63
CA THR A 179 4.31 -14.09 -22.15
C THR A 179 5.75 -13.87 -21.69
N LEU A 180 5.97 -13.93 -20.38
CA LEU A 180 7.25 -13.68 -19.73
C LEU A 180 8.13 -14.94 -19.76
N ARG A 181 7.51 -16.12 -19.62
CA ARG A 181 8.16 -17.43 -19.68
C ARG A 181 7.21 -18.48 -20.23
N GLY A 182 7.75 -19.50 -20.90
CA GLY A 182 6.98 -20.64 -21.41
C GLY A 182 6.33 -20.39 -22.79
N PRO A 183 5.44 -21.30 -23.24
CA PRO A 183 4.73 -21.17 -24.50
C PRO A 183 3.90 -19.88 -24.59
N ARG A 184 3.82 -19.29 -25.79
CA ARG A 184 3.03 -18.07 -26.02
C ARG A 184 1.56 -18.31 -25.71
N VAL A 185 1.00 -17.47 -24.85
CA VAL A 185 -0.42 -17.48 -24.51
C VAL A 185 -1.18 -16.54 -25.44
N GLY A 186 -2.29 -17.03 -26.03
CA GLY A 186 -3.05 -16.37 -27.09
C GLY A 186 -4.34 -15.68 -26.63
N LEU A 187 -4.34 -15.06 -25.45
CA LEU A 187 -5.49 -14.32 -24.94
C LEU A 187 -5.69 -13.00 -25.71
N THR A 188 -6.94 -12.59 -25.86
CA THR A 188 -7.35 -11.35 -26.52
C THR A 188 -8.25 -10.57 -25.57
N ILE A 189 -7.91 -9.30 -25.35
CA ILE A 189 -8.69 -8.39 -24.51
C ILE A 189 -9.91 -7.92 -25.29
N THR A 190 -11.07 -7.88 -24.61
CA THR A 190 -12.32 -7.41 -25.19
C THR A 190 -12.22 -5.91 -25.46
N PRO A 191 -12.34 -5.48 -26.73
CA PRO A 191 -12.23 -4.07 -27.06
C PRO A 191 -13.46 -3.31 -26.56
N ALA A 192 -13.26 -2.05 -26.17
CA ALA A 192 -14.37 -1.18 -25.79
C ALA A 192 -15.41 -1.07 -26.93
N PRO A 193 -16.72 -1.04 -26.62
CA PRO A 193 -17.76 -0.79 -27.61
C PRO A 193 -17.49 0.47 -28.45
N ARG A 194 -17.55 0.35 -29.78
CA ARG A 194 -17.26 1.47 -30.72
C ARG A 194 -18.17 2.69 -30.51
N LYS A 195 -19.38 2.47 -29.99
CA LYS A 195 -20.40 3.48 -29.66
C LYS A 195 -20.78 3.27 -28.19
N GLY A 196 -20.71 4.30 -27.34
CA GLY A 196 -21.11 4.20 -25.93
C GLY A 196 -20.35 5.11 -24.97
N GLU A 197 -20.66 4.97 -23.68
CA GLU A 197 -20.18 5.78 -22.54
C GLU A 197 -18.67 5.65 -22.27
N CYS A 198 -17.97 4.66 -22.88
CA CYS A 198 -16.51 4.54 -22.85
C CYS A 198 -15.76 5.77 -23.41
N ARG A 199 -16.48 6.78 -23.94
CA ARG A 199 -15.95 7.95 -24.62
C ARG A 199 -15.74 9.18 -23.73
N GLY A 200 -15.82 9.10 -22.41
CA GLY A 200 -15.57 10.26 -21.55
C GLY A 200 -14.87 9.92 -20.23
N PHE A 201 -13.68 10.47 -20.00
CA PHE A 201 -13.54 11.78 -19.36
C PHE A 201 -12.11 12.28 -19.60
N ASP A 202 -12.03 13.46 -20.17
CA ASP A 202 -10.80 14.11 -20.58
C ASP A 202 -10.67 15.38 -19.78
N PHE A 203 -9.62 15.51 -18.97
CA PHE A 203 -9.14 16.83 -18.61
C PHE A 203 -8.59 17.42 -19.92
N GLU A 204 -9.40 18.21 -20.63
CA GLU A 204 -9.02 19.04 -21.80
C GLU A 204 -9.05 18.39 -23.22
N GLY A 205 -9.71 17.25 -23.42
CA GLY A 205 -10.01 16.75 -24.78
C GLY A 205 -8.85 16.07 -25.53
N ALA A 206 -7.83 15.58 -24.83
CA ALA A 206 -6.65 14.91 -25.40
C ALA A 206 -6.55 13.39 -25.16
N SER A 207 -7.32 12.80 -24.26
CA SER A 207 -7.40 11.37 -23.95
C SER A 207 -8.29 10.63 -24.96
N ARG A 208 -7.63 10.07 -25.97
CA ARG A 208 -8.22 8.99 -26.79
C ARG A 208 -8.13 7.68 -26.00
N TYR A 209 -9.25 7.34 -25.36
CA TYR A 209 -9.79 6.00 -25.07
C TYR A 209 -8.95 4.99 -24.25
N SER A 210 -9.64 4.32 -23.32
CA SER A 210 -9.39 2.91 -23.07
C SER A 210 -9.80 2.12 -24.31
N GLU A 211 -8.85 1.49 -25.01
CA GLU A 211 -9.19 0.57 -26.12
C GLU A 211 -9.88 -0.71 -25.63
N THR A 212 -9.95 -0.91 -24.31
CA THR A 212 -10.45 -2.13 -23.65
C THR A 212 -11.75 -1.85 -22.90
N GLU A 213 -12.65 -2.82 -22.87
CA GLU A 213 -13.94 -2.71 -22.15
C GLU A 213 -13.74 -2.62 -20.63
N VAL A 214 -12.70 -3.28 -20.11
CA VAL A 214 -12.25 -3.18 -18.72
C VAL A 214 -10.83 -2.62 -18.71
N ARG A 215 -10.61 -1.55 -17.94
CA ARG A 215 -9.28 -1.01 -17.66
C ARG A 215 -8.66 -1.81 -16.50
N PRO A 216 -7.61 -2.61 -16.73
CA PRO A 216 -7.08 -3.50 -15.72
C PRO A 216 -6.40 -2.73 -14.59
N GLU A 217 -6.64 -3.17 -13.36
CA GLU A 217 -5.99 -2.72 -12.13
C GLU A 217 -5.29 -3.88 -11.41
N ALA A 218 -5.81 -5.10 -11.57
CA ALA A 218 -5.15 -6.33 -11.14
C ALA A 218 -5.26 -7.44 -12.19
N PHE A 219 -4.25 -8.31 -12.24
CA PHE A 219 -4.24 -9.51 -13.08
C PHE A 219 -3.74 -10.74 -12.32
N GLY A 220 -4.40 -11.87 -12.53
CA GLY A 220 -4.03 -13.15 -11.91
C GLY A 220 -4.74 -14.32 -12.57
N ALA A 221 -4.59 -15.51 -12.00
CA ALA A 221 -5.28 -16.71 -12.46
C ALA A 221 -5.71 -17.60 -11.30
N THR A 222 -6.75 -18.40 -11.56
CA THR A 222 -7.16 -19.54 -10.74
C THR A 222 -6.16 -20.69 -10.92
N ARG A 223 -6.31 -21.77 -10.12
CA ARG A 223 -5.42 -22.94 -10.17
C ARG A 223 -5.49 -23.73 -11.47
N ASP A 224 -6.68 -23.80 -12.09
CA ASP A 224 -6.89 -24.46 -13.39
C ASP A 224 -6.46 -23.59 -14.59
N GLY A 225 -5.95 -22.37 -14.33
CA GLY A 225 -5.45 -21.48 -15.37
C GLY A 225 -6.50 -20.59 -16.01
N THR A 226 -7.69 -20.42 -15.40
CA THR A 226 -8.61 -19.34 -15.76
C THR A 226 -7.91 -18.02 -15.48
N ALA A 227 -7.69 -17.19 -16.50
CA ALA A 227 -7.11 -15.87 -16.32
C ALA A 227 -8.19 -14.85 -15.99
N LEU A 228 -7.87 -13.90 -15.11
CA LEU A 228 -8.79 -12.85 -14.69
C LEU A 228 -8.09 -11.50 -14.67
N SER A 229 -8.79 -10.49 -15.16
CA SER A 229 -8.39 -9.09 -15.11
C SER A 229 -9.48 -8.29 -14.41
N TYR A 230 -9.16 -7.72 -13.26
CA TYR A 230 -10.06 -6.90 -12.46
C TYR A 230 -9.75 -5.43 -12.67
N GLY A 231 -10.78 -4.59 -12.75
CA GLY A 231 -10.63 -3.13 -12.79
C GLY A 231 -11.95 -2.44 -13.11
N LEU A 232 -11.90 -1.31 -13.80
CA LEU A 232 -13.09 -0.50 -14.08
C LEU A 232 -13.57 -0.67 -15.52
N ASN A 233 -14.87 -0.88 -15.71
CA ASN A 233 -15.48 -0.87 -17.03
C ASN A 233 -15.63 0.56 -17.57
N CYS A 234 -16.17 0.68 -18.79
CA CYS A 234 -16.46 1.95 -19.43
C CYS A 234 -17.39 2.92 -18.67
N LYS A 235 -18.14 2.44 -17.68
CA LYS A 235 -19.03 3.24 -16.84
C LYS A 235 -18.38 3.67 -15.53
N GLY A 236 -17.12 3.30 -15.31
CA GLY A 236 -16.43 3.49 -14.05
C GLY A 236 -16.88 2.51 -12.95
N GLU A 237 -17.61 1.45 -13.32
CA GLU A 237 -18.04 0.41 -12.38
C GLU A 237 -17.00 -0.72 -12.36
N SER A 238 -16.80 -1.35 -11.20
CA SER A 238 -15.93 -2.52 -11.11
C SER A 238 -16.42 -3.65 -12.01
N ALA A 239 -15.50 -4.28 -12.73
CA ALA A 239 -15.77 -5.40 -13.62
C ALA A 239 -14.60 -6.39 -13.62
N LEU A 240 -14.91 -7.62 -13.97
CA LEU A 240 -13.94 -8.70 -14.11
C LEU A 240 -14.01 -9.27 -15.52
N GLU A 241 -12.90 -9.21 -16.22
CA GLU A 241 -12.73 -9.85 -17.51
C GLU A 241 -12.09 -11.22 -17.31
N VAL A 242 -12.75 -12.27 -17.82
CA VAL A 242 -12.42 -13.67 -17.51
C VAL A 242 -12.16 -14.46 -18.78
N TRP A 243 -11.03 -15.18 -18.84
CA TRP A 243 -10.70 -16.14 -19.91
C TRP A 243 -10.59 -17.55 -19.31
N LYS A 244 -11.51 -18.45 -19.67
CA LYS A 244 -11.43 -19.84 -19.20
C LYS A 244 -10.24 -20.57 -19.83
N PRO A 245 -9.79 -21.71 -19.26
CA PRO A 245 -8.66 -22.46 -19.80
C PRO A 245 -8.89 -22.84 -21.26
N GLY A 246 -7.96 -22.45 -22.13
CA GLY A 246 -8.01 -22.71 -23.58
C GLY A 246 -8.84 -21.71 -24.39
N GLU A 247 -9.63 -20.85 -23.76
CA GLU A 247 -10.36 -19.79 -24.45
C GLU A 247 -9.43 -18.62 -24.82
N LYS A 248 -9.66 -18.03 -26.00
CA LYS A 248 -8.93 -16.83 -26.46
C LYS A 248 -9.69 -15.54 -26.19
N ARG A 249 -11.01 -15.61 -26.08
CA ARG A 249 -11.91 -14.48 -25.84
C ARG A 249 -12.40 -14.53 -24.41
N SER A 250 -12.59 -13.36 -23.83
CA SER A 250 -13.09 -13.23 -22.47
C SER A 250 -14.61 -13.12 -22.40
N THR A 251 -15.11 -13.24 -21.18
CA THR A 251 -16.44 -12.76 -20.76
C THR A 251 -16.27 -11.65 -19.73
N ILE A 252 -17.09 -10.60 -19.81
CA ILE A 252 -17.16 -9.55 -18.79
C ILE A 252 -18.19 -9.93 -17.74
N VAL A 253 -17.75 -10.02 -16.49
CA VAL A 253 -18.57 -10.30 -15.31
C VAL A 253 -18.70 -9.00 -14.52
N PRO A 254 -19.92 -8.47 -14.33
CA PRO A 254 -20.12 -7.28 -13.51
C PRO A 254 -19.78 -7.59 -12.05
N ILE A 255 -19.15 -6.65 -11.36
CA ILE A 255 -18.81 -6.78 -9.95
C ILE A 255 -19.82 -5.95 -9.15
N PRO A 256 -20.37 -6.49 -8.04
CA PRO A 256 -21.18 -5.69 -7.14
C PRO A 256 -20.40 -4.44 -6.74
N ALA A 257 -21.04 -3.27 -6.78
CA ALA A 257 -20.37 -2.01 -6.46
C ALA A 257 -19.57 -2.16 -5.15
N PRO A 258 -18.29 -1.76 -5.13
CA PRO A 258 -17.55 -1.70 -3.88
C PRO A 258 -18.34 -0.82 -2.92
N SER A 259 -18.23 -1.07 -1.61
CA SER A 259 -18.75 -0.11 -0.63
C SER A 259 -18.16 1.27 -0.96
N ASP A 260 -18.93 2.35 -0.88
CA ASP A 260 -18.61 3.74 -1.28
C ASP A 260 -17.31 4.34 -0.71
N GLU A 261 -16.54 3.56 0.04
CA GLU A 261 -15.21 3.88 0.50
C GLU A 261 -14.23 3.83 -0.67
N GLN A 262 -13.87 5.01 -1.18
CA GLN A 262 -12.74 5.20 -2.08
C GLN A 262 -11.52 4.40 -1.63
N SER A 263 -10.91 3.69 -2.59
CA SER A 263 -9.64 2.99 -2.40
C SER A 263 -8.63 3.96 -1.79
N ALA A 264 -8.09 3.61 -0.62
CA ALA A 264 -6.99 4.36 -0.05
C ALA A 264 -5.70 4.00 -0.80
N ASP A 265 -4.77 4.96 -0.92
CA ASP A 265 -3.52 4.81 -1.66
C ASP A 265 -2.62 3.65 -1.16
N ASP A 266 -2.93 3.04 -0.01
CA ASP A 266 -2.20 1.94 0.61
C ASP A 266 -2.76 0.54 0.31
N VAL A 267 -3.92 0.44 -0.36
CA VAL A 267 -4.54 -0.85 -0.69
C VAL A 267 -3.92 -1.45 -1.96
N ARG A 268 -3.47 -2.71 -1.88
CA ARG A 268 -3.03 -3.46 -3.06
C ARG A 268 -4.18 -4.22 -3.68
N THR A 269 -4.50 -3.90 -4.93
CA THR A 269 -5.43 -4.68 -5.74
C THR A 269 -4.77 -5.97 -6.21
N LEU A 270 -5.32 -7.13 -5.85
CA LEU A 270 -4.72 -8.45 -6.12
C LEU A 270 -5.79 -9.43 -6.62
N ILE A 271 -5.37 -10.33 -7.52
CA ILE A 271 -6.13 -11.54 -7.87
C ILE A 271 -5.28 -12.73 -7.45
N LEU A 272 -5.80 -13.54 -6.52
CA LEU A 272 -5.11 -14.66 -5.92
C LEU A 272 -5.87 -15.96 -6.20
N PRO A 273 -5.19 -17.12 -6.34
CA PRO A 273 -5.87 -18.40 -6.48
C PRO A 273 -6.76 -18.71 -5.27
N GLY A 274 -7.99 -19.18 -5.52
CA GLY A 274 -8.94 -19.61 -4.49
C GLY A 274 -8.70 -21.06 -4.02
N PRO A 275 -9.59 -21.60 -3.17
CA PRO A 275 -9.52 -22.98 -2.69
C PRO A 275 -9.73 -24.04 -3.77
N GLY A 276 -10.63 -23.77 -4.72
CA GLY A 276 -11.01 -24.70 -5.79
C GLY A 276 -10.37 -24.39 -7.15
N ASP A 277 -10.50 -25.33 -8.07
CA ASP A 277 -10.28 -25.09 -9.50
C ASP A 277 -11.31 -24.09 -10.01
N GLY A 278 -10.88 -23.12 -10.83
CA GLY A 278 -11.75 -22.05 -11.31
C GLY A 278 -12.16 -21.04 -10.23
N GLU A 279 -11.54 -21.06 -9.04
CA GLU A 279 -11.81 -20.10 -7.98
C GLU A 279 -10.67 -19.09 -7.80
N ALA A 280 -11.03 -17.84 -7.51
CA ALA A 280 -10.08 -16.77 -7.20
C ALA A 280 -10.61 -15.87 -6.07
N TRP A 281 -9.68 -15.33 -5.30
CA TRP A 281 -9.90 -14.18 -4.44
C TRP A 281 -9.54 -12.90 -5.17
N ILE A 282 -10.38 -11.89 -5.08
CA ILE A 282 -10.07 -10.53 -5.54
C ILE A 282 -10.02 -9.67 -4.28
N VAL A 283 -8.91 -8.96 -4.10
CA VAL A 283 -8.67 -8.10 -2.94
C VAL A 283 -8.45 -6.69 -3.46
N ASP A 284 -9.25 -5.74 -2.99
CA ASP A 284 -9.25 -4.34 -3.45
C ASP A 284 -9.59 -3.37 -2.30
N GLY A 285 -9.29 -3.78 -1.07
CA GLY A 285 -9.74 -3.13 0.16
C GLY A 285 -10.89 -3.89 0.79
N GLY A 286 -11.72 -4.53 -0.04
CA GLY A 286 -12.60 -5.63 0.34
C GLY A 286 -12.02 -7.00 -0.04
N VAL A 287 -12.85 -8.02 0.12
CA VAL A 287 -12.58 -9.37 -0.41
C VAL A 287 -13.78 -9.84 -1.22
N LEU A 288 -13.54 -10.25 -2.46
CA LEU A 288 -14.52 -10.90 -3.31
C LEU A 288 -14.04 -12.32 -3.61
N ARG A 289 -14.98 -13.24 -3.80
CA ARG A 289 -14.74 -14.60 -4.28
C ARG A 289 -15.35 -14.75 -5.66
N TYR A 290 -14.51 -15.07 -6.64
CA TYR A 290 -14.94 -15.55 -7.94
C TYR A 290 -15.04 -17.08 -7.89
N GLN A 291 -16.18 -17.61 -8.31
CA GLN A 291 -16.41 -19.06 -8.43
C GLN A 291 -17.39 -19.31 -9.57
N GLY A 292 -16.95 -20.08 -10.58
CA GLY A 292 -17.85 -20.57 -11.63
C GLY A 292 -18.53 -19.49 -12.49
N GLY A 293 -17.94 -18.31 -12.62
CA GLY A 293 -18.54 -17.18 -13.35
C GLY A 293 -19.31 -16.19 -12.49
N GLU A 294 -19.48 -16.49 -11.20
CA GLU A 294 -20.14 -15.60 -10.24
C GLU A 294 -19.12 -14.92 -9.34
N VAL A 295 -19.41 -13.69 -8.93
CA VAL A 295 -18.60 -12.96 -7.95
C VAL A 295 -19.44 -12.62 -6.74
N LYS A 296 -18.98 -13.07 -5.57
CA LYS A 296 -19.63 -12.85 -4.29
C LYS A 296 -18.75 -12.02 -3.37
N LYS A 297 -19.33 -11.00 -2.75
CA LYS A 297 -18.67 -10.23 -1.69
C LYS A 297 -18.53 -11.09 -0.43
N ILE A 298 -17.37 -11.03 0.19
CA ILE A 298 -17.07 -11.70 1.46
C ILE A 298 -17.03 -10.65 2.55
N ASP A 299 -17.66 -10.95 3.68
CA ASP A 299 -17.61 -10.06 4.83
C ASP A 299 -16.16 -9.92 5.32
N PRO A 300 -15.71 -8.69 5.66
CA PRO A 300 -14.37 -8.48 6.16
C PRO A 300 -14.15 -9.19 7.52
N PRO A 301 -12.90 -9.47 7.91
CA PRO A 301 -12.60 -10.13 9.18
C PRO A 301 -13.07 -9.34 10.41
N ALA A 302 -13.23 -8.02 10.28
CA ALA A 302 -13.86 -7.16 11.27
C ALA A 302 -14.71 -6.09 10.58
N LYS A 303 -15.78 -5.65 11.25
CA LYS A 303 -16.70 -4.65 10.69
C LYS A 303 -15.97 -3.33 10.40
N GLY A 304 -16.04 -2.87 9.15
CA GLY A 304 -15.36 -1.64 8.69
C GLY A 304 -13.86 -1.78 8.49
N ALA A 305 -13.29 -2.97 8.68
CA ALA A 305 -11.89 -3.22 8.42
C ALA A 305 -11.62 -3.31 6.91
N ARG A 306 -10.51 -2.73 6.48
CA ARG A 306 -10.02 -2.81 5.09
C ARG A 306 -8.89 -3.80 4.98
N VAL A 307 -8.90 -4.60 3.92
CA VAL A 307 -7.82 -5.52 3.59
C VAL A 307 -6.76 -4.79 2.77
N LEU A 308 -5.61 -4.53 3.39
CA LEU A 308 -4.50 -3.79 2.78
C LEU A 308 -3.72 -4.66 1.78
N THR A 309 -3.53 -5.93 2.13
CA THR A 309 -2.89 -6.93 1.29
C THR A 309 -3.28 -8.33 1.75
N ALA A 310 -3.06 -9.32 0.89
CA ALA A 310 -3.38 -10.70 1.17
C ALA A 310 -2.48 -11.67 0.40
N SER A 311 -2.44 -12.92 0.83
CA SER A 311 -1.78 -14.02 0.13
C SER A 311 -2.58 -15.31 0.31
N ALA A 312 -2.66 -16.11 -0.76
CA ALA A 312 -3.41 -17.35 -0.75
C ALA A 312 -2.47 -18.55 -0.57
N ALA A 313 -2.81 -19.42 0.37
CA ALA A 313 -2.09 -20.66 0.63
C ALA A 313 -2.50 -21.77 -0.36
N PRO A 314 -1.64 -22.78 -0.58
CA PRO A 314 -1.97 -23.95 -1.41
C PRO A 314 -3.18 -24.75 -0.91
N ASP A 315 -3.51 -24.69 0.38
CA ASP A 315 -4.70 -25.33 0.95
C ASP A 315 -6.00 -24.52 0.73
N GLY A 316 -5.91 -23.34 0.12
CA GLY A 316 -7.04 -22.44 -0.14
C GLY A 316 -7.26 -21.38 0.94
N THR A 317 -6.51 -21.43 2.05
CA THR A 317 -6.59 -20.43 3.11
C THR A 317 -6.16 -19.06 2.57
N LEU A 318 -6.99 -18.04 2.77
CA LEU A 318 -6.63 -16.66 2.46
C LEU A 318 -6.08 -15.98 3.72
N TRP A 319 -4.82 -15.55 3.68
CA TRP A 319 -4.20 -14.74 4.72
C TRP A 319 -4.33 -13.28 4.35
N ALA A 320 -4.95 -12.47 5.22
CA ALA A 320 -5.25 -11.06 4.95
C ALA A 320 -4.75 -10.16 6.08
N LEU A 321 -4.25 -8.98 5.71
CA LEU A 321 -3.86 -7.94 6.65
C LEU A 321 -4.91 -6.85 6.73
N THR A 322 -5.38 -6.55 7.95
CA THR A 322 -6.29 -5.42 8.21
C THR A 322 -5.79 -4.63 9.41
N ASP A 323 -5.52 -3.33 9.23
CA ASP A 323 -5.05 -2.43 10.29
C ASP A 323 -3.80 -2.94 11.07
N GLY A 324 -2.98 -3.74 10.41
CA GLY A 324 -1.78 -4.37 10.98
C GLY A 324 -2.03 -5.66 11.76
N ALA A 325 -3.27 -6.12 11.86
CA ALA A 325 -3.61 -7.46 12.34
C ALA A 325 -3.65 -8.47 11.18
N LEU A 326 -3.29 -9.72 11.48
CA LEU A 326 -3.28 -10.82 10.52
C LEU A 326 -4.49 -11.74 10.76
N PHE A 327 -5.22 -12.04 9.69
CA PHE A 327 -6.36 -12.95 9.72
C PHE A 327 -6.17 -14.06 8.70
N ALA A 328 -6.61 -15.26 9.05
CA ALA A 328 -6.70 -16.40 8.15
C ALA A 328 -8.18 -16.70 7.89
N ARG A 329 -8.55 -16.83 6.61
CA ARG A 329 -9.86 -17.33 6.21
C ARG A 329 -9.78 -18.79 5.82
N LYS A 330 -10.43 -19.65 6.59
CA LYS A 330 -10.56 -21.08 6.29
C LYS A 330 -12.02 -21.38 6.01
N GLY A 331 -12.32 -21.74 4.76
CA GLY A 331 -13.71 -21.88 4.30
C GLY A 331 -14.45 -20.55 4.46
N ASP A 332 -15.49 -20.54 5.32
CA ASP A 332 -16.34 -19.38 5.53
C ASP A 332 -16.00 -18.52 6.76
N ALA A 333 -15.08 -18.98 7.60
CA ALA A 333 -14.73 -18.32 8.85
C ALA A 333 -13.43 -17.52 8.73
N TRP A 334 -13.41 -16.33 9.34
CA TRP A 334 -12.19 -15.59 9.62
C TRP A 334 -11.71 -15.91 11.03
N GLU A 335 -10.43 -16.18 11.16
CA GLU A 335 -9.75 -16.39 12.44
C GLU A 335 -8.59 -15.40 12.54
N GLN A 336 -8.52 -14.63 13.63
CA GLN A 336 -7.36 -13.80 13.88
C GLN A 336 -6.17 -14.69 14.23
N ALA A 337 -5.09 -14.56 13.47
CA ALA A 337 -3.86 -15.26 13.75
C ALA A 337 -3.03 -14.46 14.76
N PRO A 338 -2.76 -14.99 15.97
CA PRO A 338 -2.05 -14.23 16.99
C PRO A 338 -0.62 -13.97 16.53
N LEU A 339 -0.26 -12.69 16.43
CA LEU A 339 1.12 -12.21 16.30
C LEU A 339 1.72 -11.99 17.69
N PRO A 340 3.05 -11.90 17.82
CA PRO A 340 3.67 -11.53 19.10
C PRO A 340 3.15 -10.19 19.64
N ASP A 341 3.10 -10.05 20.97
CA ASP A 341 2.44 -8.92 21.62
C ASP A 341 2.97 -7.55 21.16
N GLY A 342 2.04 -6.68 20.72
CA GLY A 342 2.34 -5.31 20.30
C GLY A 342 2.96 -5.19 18.91
N VAL A 343 3.04 -6.28 18.16
CA VAL A 343 3.59 -6.30 16.81
C VAL A 343 2.48 -6.10 15.78
N LYS A 344 2.71 -5.20 14.80
CA LYS A 344 1.84 -4.98 13.65
C LYS A 344 2.48 -5.54 12.39
N ALA A 345 1.71 -6.30 11.63
CA ALA A 345 2.09 -6.79 10.31
C ALA A 345 2.02 -5.66 9.27
N ARG A 346 2.94 -5.72 8.31
CA ARG A 346 3.07 -4.79 7.18
C ARG A 346 2.92 -5.49 5.83
N ASP A 347 3.31 -6.77 5.75
CA ASP A 347 3.19 -7.58 4.54
C ASP A 347 3.01 -9.06 4.93
N VAL A 348 2.34 -9.82 4.07
CA VAL A 348 2.15 -11.27 4.24
C VAL A 348 2.35 -11.97 2.91
N ALA A 349 3.04 -13.11 2.93
CA ALA A 349 3.17 -13.97 1.76
C ALA A 349 3.18 -15.44 2.17
N VAL A 350 2.60 -16.31 1.32
CA VAL A 350 2.58 -17.75 1.55
C VAL A 350 3.38 -18.45 0.45
N GLY A 351 4.30 -19.33 0.87
CA GLY A 351 5.08 -20.17 -0.04
C GLY A 351 4.28 -21.36 -0.59
N SER A 352 4.78 -21.96 -1.66
CA SER A 352 4.21 -23.19 -2.23
C SER A 352 4.28 -24.39 -1.29
N ASP A 353 5.14 -24.35 -0.27
CA ASP A 353 5.24 -25.34 0.81
C ASP A 353 4.25 -25.08 1.96
N GLY A 354 3.40 -24.06 1.85
CA GLY A 354 2.44 -23.65 2.85
C GLY A 354 3.03 -22.81 3.99
N ALA A 355 4.31 -22.45 3.95
CA ALA A 355 4.90 -21.55 4.94
C ALA A 355 4.32 -20.14 4.81
N VAL A 356 3.85 -19.59 5.91
CA VAL A 356 3.32 -18.23 6.01
C VAL A 356 4.41 -17.32 6.56
N TRP A 357 4.78 -16.31 5.77
CA TRP A 357 5.78 -15.32 6.10
C TRP A 357 5.10 -13.98 6.34
N VAL A 358 5.49 -13.29 7.41
CA VAL A 358 4.88 -12.02 7.81
C VAL A 358 6.00 -11.02 8.13
N ALA A 359 5.99 -9.86 7.49
CA ALA A 359 6.87 -8.76 7.87
C ALA A 359 6.17 -7.96 8.97
N ALA A 360 6.67 -7.99 10.20
CA ALA A 360 5.99 -7.39 11.34
C ALA A 360 6.98 -6.97 12.45
N GLY A 361 6.77 -5.80 13.05
CA GLY A 361 7.53 -5.38 14.25
C GLY A 361 9.04 -5.35 14.06
N GLY A 362 9.50 -4.95 12.87
CA GLY A 362 10.92 -4.95 12.54
C GLY A 362 11.51 -6.35 12.33
N ALA A 363 10.71 -7.39 12.13
CA ALA A 363 11.19 -8.74 11.88
C ALA A 363 10.40 -9.43 10.76
N ILE A 364 11.00 -10.45 10.16
CA ILE A 364 10.31 -11.47 9.39
C ILE A 364 9.91 -12.56 10.38
N LEU A 365 8.64 -12.90 10.39
CA LEU A 365 8.07 -14.00 11.15
C LEU A 365 7.68 -15.14 10.20
N LYS A 366 7.79 -16.38 10.65
CA LYS A 366 7.41 -17.59 9.89
C LYS A 366 6.45 -18.46 10.71
N HIS A 367 5.46 -19.04 10.04
CA HIS A 367 4.60 -20.11 10.58
C HIS A 367 4.42 -21.23 9.55
N GLY A 368 4.50 -22.48 10.01
CA GLY A 368 4.28 -23.66 9.16
C GLY A 368 5.34 -23.87 8.07
N GLY A 369 4.95 -24.64 7.05
CA GLY A 369 5.82 -25.07 5.94
C GLY A 369 6.31 -26.51 6.08
N ALA A 370 6.27 -27.27 4.99
CA ALA A 370 6.82 -28.63 4.96
C ALA A 370 8.36 -28.67 5.00
N SER A 371 9.02 -27.53 4.71
CA SER A 371 10.48 -27.46 4.69
C SER A 371 11.05 -26.74 5.92
N GLU A 372 11.93 -27.44 6.64
CA GLU A 372 12.95 -26.81 7.52
C GLU A 372 14.02 -26.06 6.71
N ALA A 373 13.92 -26.02 5.37
CA ALA A 373 14.98 -25.64 4.44
C ALA A 373 15.42 -24.16 4.48
N ALA A 374 14.79 -23.31 5.29
CA ALA A 374 15.37 -22.03 5.65
C ALA A 374 16.07 -22.20 7.00
N GLY A 375 17.33 -22.67 6.97
CA GLY A 375 18.18 -23.00 8.12
C GLY A 375 18.49 -21.87 9.11
N ALA A 376 17.49 -21.10 9.52
CA ALA A 376 17.56 -20.19 10.64
C ALA A 376 17.25 -20.99 11.91
N ALA A 377 18.30 -21.33 12.66
CA ALA A 377 18.09 -21.60 14.08
C ALA A 377 17.42 -20.36 14.69
N PRO A 378 16.42 -20.50 15.58
CA PRO A 378 15.76 -19.37 16.21
C PRO A 378 16.78 -18.61 17.07
N GLY A 379 17.42 -17.61 16.47
CA GLY A 379 18.19 -16.63 17.21
C GLY A 379 17.25 -15.77 18.04
N THR A 380 17.77 -15.19 19.12
CA THR A 380 17.02 -14.24 19.97
C THR A 380 16.83 -12.93 19.21
N ILE A 381 15.90 -12.90 18.26
CA ILE A 381 15.52 -11.70 17.52
C ILE A 381 14.63 -10.86 18.42
N GLN A 382 15.06 -9.64 18.74
CA GLN A 382 14.27 -8.71 19.52
C GLN A 382 13.22 -8.06 18.62
N LEU A 383 11.96 -8.43 18.83
CA LEU A 383 10.84 -7.77 18.17
C LEU A 383 10.73 -6.34 18.65
N GLN A 384 10.77 -5.40 17.70
CA GLN A 384 10.47 -4.02 18.01
C GLN A 384 8.97 -3.91 18.25
N LYS A 385 8.61 -3.73 19.52
CA LYS A 385 7.27 -3.25 19.85
C LYS A 385 7.19 -1.85 19.25
N GLY A 386 6.36 -1.70 18.22
CA GLY A 386 6.14 -0.38 17.65
C GLY A 386 5.75 0.57 18.79
N PRO A 387 6.28 1.80 18.84
CA PRO A 387 5.74 2.79 19.77
C PRO A 387 4.22 2.81 19.57
N PRO A 388 3.41 2.84 20.64
CA PRO A 388 1.97 2.92 20.50
C PRO A 388 1.70 4.05 19.51
N PRO A 389 0.88 3.83 18.46
CA PRO A 389 0.66 4.84 17.45
C PRO A 389 0.30 6.10 18.21
N LYS A 390 1.14 7.15 18.11
CA LYS A 390 0.75 8.45 18.63
C LYS A 390 -0.63 8.69 18.04
N PRO A 391 -1.67 8.91 18.87
CA PRO A 391 -3.00 9.18 18.34
C PRO A 391 -2.81 10.17 17.21
N LYS A 392 -3.27 9.83 16.00
CA LYS A 392 -3.24 10.79 14.89
C LYS A 392 -4.06 11.96 15.41
N GLU A 393 -3.40 12.99 15.93
CA GLU A 393 -4.08 14.23 16.23
C GLU A 393 -4.77 14.60 14.92
N ASN A 394 -6.09 14.77 14.97
CA ASN A 394 -6.88 15.18 13.82
C ASN A 394 -6.29 16.51 13.33
N ARG A 395 -5.34 16.41 12.41
CA ARG A 395 -4.57 17.53 11.92
C ARG A 395 -5.54 18.38 11.15
N THR A 396 -5.84 19.55 11.69
CA THR A 396 -6.71 20.50 11.02
C THR A 396 -5.94 21.01 9.80
N LEU A 397 -6.54 20.88 8.61
CA LEU A 397 -5.95 21.43 7.39
C LEU A 397 -5.62 22.92 7.61
N PRO A 398 -4.45 23.40 7.16
CA PRO A 398 -4.11 24.80 7.26
C PRO A 398 -5.21 25.66 6.64
N ARG A 399 -5.72 26.63 7.42
CA ARG A 399 -6.67 27.63 6.91
C ARG A 399 -5.89 28.90 6.55
N PRO A 400 -6.43 29.80 5.72
CA PRO A 400 -5.83 31.13 5.55
C PRO A 400 -5.59 31.81 6.90
N GLY A 401 -4.44 32.48 7.04
CA GLY A 401 -4.10 33.23 8.25
C GLY A 401 -5.06 34.39 8.50
N GLY A 402 -5.03 34.95 9.71
CA GLY A 402 -5.93 36.05 10.06
C GLY A 402 -5.80 36.54 11.51
N PRO A 403 -6.52 37.62 11.87
CA PRO A 403 -6.47 38.21 13.21
C PRO A 403 -7.03 37.30 14.30
N THR A 404 -7.92 36.37 13.95
CA THR A 404 -8.50 35.36 14.86
C THR A 404 -7.71 34.06 14.90
N CYS A 405 -6.62 33.96 14.12
CA CYS A 405 -5.82 32.76 14.09
C CYS A 405 -5.01 32.61 15.40
N PRO A 406 -5.12 31.48 16.11
CA PRO A 406 -4.34 31.26 17.33
C PRO A 406 -2.83 31.29 17.09
N GLN A 407 -2.40 30.86 15.91
CA GLN A 407 -0.99 30.86 15.52
C GLN A 407 -0.84 31.18 14.03
N ASN A 408 -0.51 32.44 13.72
CA ASN A 408 -0.16 32.81 12.37
C ASN A 408 1.24 32.24 12.03
N LEU A 409 1.32 31.55 10.91
CA LEU A 409 2.54 31.00 10.34
C LEU A 409 2.75 31.61 8.96
N VAL A 410 3.87 32.29 8.76
CA VAL A 410 4.26 32.79 7.43
C VAL A 410 5.14 31.74 6.78
N VAL A 411 4.62 31.02 5.78
CA VAL A 411 5.38 30.07 4.97
C VAL A 411 6.19 30.87 3.96
N LEU A 412 7.51 30.84 4.11
CA LEU A 412 8.44 31.65 3.30
C LEU A 412 8.91 30.90 2.07
N TYR A 413 9.30 29.63 2.23
CA TYR A 413 9.79 28.77 1.15
C TYR A 413 9.39 27.32 1.36
N THR A 414 9.17 26.65 0.24
CA THR A 414 9.07 25.19 0.18
C THR A 414 10.43 24.61 -0.16
N PHE A 415 10.90 23.62 0.60
CA PHE A 415 12.15 22.94 0.28
C PHE A 415 11.97 22.05 -0.95
N SER A 416 12.98 22.04 -1.82
CA SER A 416 13.13 20.92 -2.75
C SER A 416 13.51 19.66 -1.98
N LYS A 417 13.23 18.49 -2.56
CA LYS A 417 13.69 17.20 -2.01
C LYS A 417 15.21 17.11 -1.88
N THR A 418 15.95 17.93 -2.64
CA THR A 418 17.43 17.94 -2.71
C THR A 418 18.08 18.99 -1.81
N ALA A 419 17.32 19.91 -1.22
CA ALA A 419 17.90 20.93 -0.36
C ALA A 419 18.44 20.28 0.94
N PRO A 420 19.69 20.55 1.33
CA PRO A 420 20.29 19.92 2.50
C PRO A 420 19.57 20.37 3.79
N ASP A 421 19.60 19.54 4.83
CA ASP A 421 18.89 19.82 6.09
C ASP A 421 19.38 21.11 6.76
N ASP A 422 20.64 21.48 6.56
CA ASP A 422 21.32 22.62 7.14
C ASP A 422 21.28 23.90 6.27
N TYR A 423 20.53 23.91 5.16
CA TYR A 423 20.41 25.08 4.28
C TYR A 423 20.06 26.37 5.07
N ASP A 424 20.76 27.46 4.80
CA ASP A 424 20.80 28.64 5.67
C ASP A 424 20.03 29.85 5.12
N PHE A 425 19.38 29.74 3.96
CA PHE A 425 18.50 30.76 3.36
C PHE A 425 19.16 32.14 3.20
N PRO A 426 20.25 32.24 2.43
CA PRO A 426 21.05 33.47 2.35
C PRO A 426 20.26 34.68 1.83
N LEU A 427 19.31 34.48 0.90
CA LEU A 427 18.47 35.56 0.38
C LEU A 427 17.50 36.10 1.43
N THR A 428 16.86 35.22 2.21
CA THR A 428 15.97 35.63 3.30
C THR A 428 16.73 36.33 4.40
N ARG A 429 17.89 35.79 4.79
CA ARG A 429 18.80 36.44 5.75
C ARG A 429 19.17 37.85 5.31
N LYS A 430 19.54 38.02 4.03
CA LYS A 430 19.85 39.33 3.45
C LYS A 430 18.66 40.29 3.49
N ALA A 431 17.46 39.81 3.18
CA ALA A 431 16.23 40.61 3.22
C ALA A 431 15.84 41.08 4.63
N LEU A 432 16.16 40.27 5.64
CA LEU A 432 15.85 40.51 7.06
C LEU A 432 16.98 41.23 7.83
N LYS A 433 18.16 41.40 7.23
CA LYS A 433 19.28 42.11 7.86
C LYS A 433 18.91 43.57 8.16
N GLY A 434 19.15 43.99 9.40
CA GLY A 434 18.80 45.30 9.95
C GLY A 434 17.33 45.45 10.36
N ARG A 435 16.49 44.43 10.20
CA ARG A 435 15.04 44.52 10.41
C ARG A 435 14.63 43.96 11.78
N THR A 436 15.03 44.66 12.84
CA THR A 436 14.76 44.22 14.22
C THR A 436 13.29 44.22 14.59
N GLU A 437 12.42 44.86 13.80
CA GLU A 437 10.96 44.77 13.98
C GLU A 437 10.42 43.33 13.87
N PHE A 438 11.16 42.42 13.23
CA PHE A 438 10.82 40.99 13.16
C PHE A 438 11.41 40.16 14.31
N SER A 439 12.03 40.77 15.32
CA SER A 439 12.61 40.02 16.46
C SER A 439 11.62 39.15 17.24
N PRO A 440 10.30 39.45 17.28
CA PRO A 440 9.33 38.53 17.89
C PRO A 440 9.03 37.29 17.03
N ALA A 441 9.46 37.23 15.77
CA ALA A 441 9.24 36.10 14.90
C ALA A 441 10.20 34.94 15.22
N ARG A 442 9.67 33.72 15.29
CA ARG A 442 10.47 32.49 15.42
C ARG A 442 10.60 31.82 14.06
N PHE A 443 11.80 31.91 13.47
CA PHE A 443 12.11 31.30 12.18
C PHE A 443 12.42 29.82 12.35
N VAL A 444 11.70 28.98 11.62
CA VAL A 444 11.70 27.53 11.80
C VAL A 444 11.70 26.81 10.45
N VAL A 445 12.29 25.63 10.42
CA VAL A 445 11.98 24.62 9.40
C VAL A 445 10.91 23.73 9.97
N THR A 446 9.78 23.64 9.27
CA THR A 446 8.64 22.81 9.66
C THR A 446 8.48 21.66 8.69
N ARG A 447 7.79 20.60 9.12
CA ARG A 447 7.40 19.47 8.27
C ARG A 447 5.88 19.34 8.28
N ASP A 448 5.28 19.40 7.11
CA ASP A 448 3.87 19.10 6.92
C ASP A 448 3.64 18.25 5.68
N MET A 449 2.83 17.20 5.82
CA MET A 449 2.57 16.18 4.78
C MET A 449 3.86 15.65 4.08
N GLY A 450 4.93 15.45 4.85
CA GLY A 450 6.23 14.99 4.33
C GLY A 450 7.04 16.05 3.57
N GLN A 451 6.49 17.24 3.38
CA GLN A 451 7.17 18.38 2.77
C GLN A 451 7.78 19.28 3.85
N ARG A 452 8.98 19.79 3.60
CA ARG A 452 9.66 20.73 4.49
C ARG A 452 9.39 22.16 4.03
N PHE A 453 9.17 23.05 4.98
CA PHE A 453 8.93 24.46 4.74
C PHE A 453 9.86 25.29 5.62
N PHE A 454 10.41 26.36 5.05
CA PHE A 454 10.96 27.44 5.87
C PHE A 454 9.84 28.41 6.18
N ALA A 455 9.59 28.63 7.45
CA ALA A 455 8.47 29.42 7.92
C ALA A 455 8.84 30.26 9.14
N ALA A 456 7.95 31.18 9.50
CA ALA A 456 8.07 31.97 10.72
C ALA A 456 6.77 31.93 11.51
N PHE A 457 6.84 31.53 12.77
CA PHE A 457 5.76 31.77 13.72
C PHE A 457 5.80 33.24 14.13
N VAL A 458 4.68 33.93 13.96
CA VAL A 458 4.56 35.36 14.25
C VAL A 458 3.43 35.59 15.26
N PRO A 459 3.64 36.41 16.29
CA PRO A 459 2.66 36.62 17.36
C PRO A 459 1.41 37.39 16.93
N THR A 460 1.49 38.19 15.85
CA THR A 460 0.37 39.02 15.40
C THR A 460 0.18 38.95 13.89
N TRP A 461 -1.07 39.15 13.46
CA TRP A 461 -1.44 39.21 12.05
C TRP A 461 -0.75 40.36 11.30
N ASP A 462 -0.61 41.52 11.94
CA ASP A 462 0.07 42.66 11.32
C ASP A 462 1.56 42.40 11.09
N LEU A 463 2.23 41.71 12.03
CA LEU A 463 3.61 41.30 11.84
C LEU A 463 3.73 40.24 10.74
N ALA A 464 2.75 39.34 10.63
CA ALA A 464 2.67 38.35 9.57
C ALA A 464 2.64 39.00 8.17
N LYS A 465 1.75 39.99 7.98
CA LYS A 465 1.64 40.76 6.73
C LYS A 465 2.91 41.51 6.39
N LYS A 466 3.49 42.19 7.38
CA LYS A 466 4.76 42.92 7.18
C LYS A 466 5.88 41.99 6.75
N LEU A 467 5.96 40.80 7.35
CA LEU A 467 6.97 39.80 7.01
C LEU A 467 6.74 39.23 5.60
N GLU A 468 5.49 38.86 5.27
CA GLU A 468 5.10 38.38 3.94
C GLU A 468 5.46 39.40 2.85
N GLU A 469 5.03 40.65 3.01
CA GLU A 469 5.29 41.74 2.06
C GLU A 469 6.78 42.00 1.89
N ARG A 470 7.52 41.99 3.01
CA ARG A 470 8.98 42.18 3.00
C ARG A 470 9.67 41.10 2.18
N ILE A 471 9.34 39.83 2.42
CA ILE A 471 9.98 38.70 1.72
C ILE A 471 9.59 38.70 0.25
N LYS A 472 8.32 38.96 -0.07
CA LYS A 472 7.84 39.08 -1.44
C LYS A 472 8.57 40.17 -2.23
N THR A 473 8.89 41.29 -1.58
CA THR A 473 9.58 42.42 -2.21
C THR A 473 11.07 42.16 -2.39
N ASP A 474 11.74 41.65 -1.36
CA ASP A 474 13.21 41.59 -1.31
C ASP A 474 13.80 40.27 -1.78
N VAL A 475 13.00 39.20 -1.88
CA VAL A 475 13.46 37.92 -2.39
C VAL A 475 12.75 37.55 -3.67
N GLN A 476 13.47 37.74 -4.77
CA GLN A 476 12.97 37.47 -6.12
C GLN A 476 12.47 36.04 -6.26
N GLY A 477 11.26 35.88 -6.82
CA GLY A 477 10.62 34.59 -7.05
C GLY A 477 9.97 33.98 -5.81
N SER A 478 10.05 34.62 -4.65
CA SER A 478 9.33 34.14 -3.46
C SER A 478 7.83 34.45 -3.54
N THR A 479 7.02 33.51 -3.09
CA THR A 479 5.56 33.65 -2.97
C THR A 479 5.14 33.26 -1.55
N PRO A 480 5.52 34.06 -0.54
CA PRO A 480 5.18 33.74 0.84
C PRO A 480 3.66 33.72 1.02
N GLN A 481 3.19 32.88 1.95
CA GLN A 481 1.78 32.74 2.30
C GLN A 481 1.60 32.76 3.81
N ILE A 482 0.54 33.39 4.30
CA ILE A 482 0.19 33.35 5.72
C ILE A 482 -0.92 32.33 5.93
N VAL A 483 -0.66 31.34 6.78
CA VAL A 483 -1.60 30.28 7.12
C VAL A 483 -1.82 30.22 8.63
N CYS A 484 -2.96 29.67 9.02
CA CYS A 484 -3.32 29.38 10.39
C CYS A 484 -3.05 27.90 10.68
N ALA A 485 -1.87 27.61 11.22
CA ALA A 485 -1.40 26.24 11.44
C ALA A 485 -0.34 26.16 12.54
N THR A 486 -0.23 24.97 13.15
CA THR A 486 0.80 24.64 14.15
C THR A 486 1.54 23.37 13.69
N PRO A 487 2.36 23.45 12.62
CA PRO A 487 3.04 22.28 12.09
C PRO A 487 4.15 21.80 13.03
N GLU A 488 4.65 20.59 12.78
CA GLU A 488 5.80 20.04 13.49
C GLU A 488 7.07 20.86 13.14
N VAL A 489 7.80 21.30 14.18
CA VAL A 489 9.06 22.01 14.02
C VAL A 489 10.21 21.01 13.95
N VAL A 490 10.90 20.98 12.82
CA VAL A 490 12.09 20.14 12.60
C VAL A 490 13.32 20.80 13.24
N ARG A 491 13.51 22.09 12.99
CA ARG A 491 14.57 22.89 13.64
C ARG A 491 14.22 24.37 13.69
N GLU A 492 14.79 25.07 14.66
CA GLU A 492 14.72 26.53 14.76
C GLU A 492 16.00 27.17 14.20
N LEU A 493 15.84 28.17 13.32
CA LEU A 493 16.94 29.02 12.89
C LEU A 493 16.96 30.28 13.75
N LYS A 494 18.00 30.43 14.54
CA LYS A 494 18.25 31.64 15.32
C LYS A 494 18.92 32.69 14.43
N LEU A 495 18.11 33.49 13.73
CA LEU A 495 18.61 34.61 12.91
C LEU A 495 18.88 35.81 13.82
N ASP A 496 20.12 36.29 13.82
CA ASP A 496 20.43 37.63 14.32
C ASP A 496 19.98 38.65 13.27
N LEU A 497 18.86 39.29 13.51
CA LEU A 497 18.28 40.26 12.58
C LEU A 497 19.11 41.54 12.44
N LYS A 498 20.10 41.81 13.30
CA LYS A 498 21.01 42.95 13.12
C LYS A 498 22.04 42.66 12.04
N THR A 499 22.68 41.49 12.13
CA THR A 499 23.77 41.09 11.24
C THR A 499 23.27 40.33 10.00
N GLY A 500 22.10 39.72 10.11
CA GLY A 500 21.57 38.76 9.16
C GLY A 500 22.27 37.40 9.26
N GLU A 501 22.97 37.08 10.36
CA GLU A 501 23.69 35.81 10.54
C GLU A 501 22.85 34.77 11.29
N VAL A 502 23.08 33.48 11.00
CA VAL A 502 22.48 32.40 11.77
C VAL A 502 23.42 32.09 12.92
N ALA A 503 22.93 32.17 14.15
CA ALA A 503 23.71 31.75 15.31
C ALA A 503 24.02 30.25 15.16
N LYS A 504 25.31 29.88 15.17
CA LYS A 504 25.71 28.47 15.21
C LYS A 504 25.02 27.82 16.41
N GLN A 505 24.27 26.75 16.17
CA GLN A 505 23.76 25.94 17.27
C GLN A 505 25.00 25.44 18.04
N GLY A 506 25.14 25.85 19.30
CA GLY A 506 26.16 25.25 20.17
C GLY A 506 25.83 23.76 20.26
N GLY A 507 26.71 22.94 19.70
CA GLY A 507 26.59 21.49 19.72
C GLY A 507 26.73 20.89 21.11
#